data_AF-M5R8D2-F1
#
_entry.id   AF-M5R8D2-F1
#
_cell.length_a   1.000
_cell.length_b   1.000
_cell.length_c   1.000
_cell.angle_alpha   90.00
_cell.angle_beta   90.00
_cell.angle_gamma   90.00
#
_symmetry.space_group_name_H-M   'P 1'
#
loop_
_entity.id
_entity.type
_entity.pdbx_description
1 polymer ?
#
loop_
_entity_poly.entity_id
_entity_poly.type
_entity_poly.pdbx_seq_one_letter_code
_entity_poly.pdbx_strand_id
1 'polypeptide(L)' 'MLSNLVNMVCDLDILALAEGVETEGESQACIDLGFQLGQGYFYGRPSPA' A
#
# COMPACT_ATOMS: atom_id res chain seq x y z
N MET A 1 13.89 3.81 -6.25
CA MET A 1 14.34 3.28 -4.94
C MET A 1 13.21 2.53 -4.24
N LEU A 2 12.07 3.17 -3.98
CA LEU A 2 10.93 2.53 -3.30
C LEU A 2 10.32 1.36 -4.10
N SER A 3 10.09 1.54 -5.40
CA SER A 3 9.61 0.45 -6.29
C SER A 3 10.53 -0.78 -6.29
N ASN A 4 11.86 -0.60 -6.18
CA ASN A 4 12.79 -1.73 -6.11
C ASN A 4 12.65 -2.51 -4.79
N LEU A 5 12.36 -1.82 -3.69
CA LEU A 5 12.10 -2.48 -2.41
C LEU A 5 10.79 -3.28 -2.47
N VAL A 6 9.74 -2.68 -3.04
CA VAL A 6 8.44 -3.34 -3.23
C VAL A 6 8.61 -4.58 -4.09
N ASN A 7 9.27 -4.46 -5.25
CA ASN A 7 9.52 -5.61 -6.13
C ASN A 7 10.34 -6.71 -5.42
N MET A 8 11.37 -6.34 -4.66
CA MET A 8 12.18 -7.31 -3.92
C MET A 8 11.37 -8.12 -2.91
N VAL A 9 10.43 -7.49 -2.19
CA VAL A 9 9.58 -8.23 -1.24
C VAL A 9 8.54 -9.07 -1.96
N CYS A 10 8.00 -8.60 -3.09
CA CYS A 10 7.11 -9.39 -3.94
C CYS A 10 7.79 -10.66 -4.46
N ASP A 11 9.05 -10.54 -4.90
CA ASP A 11 9.86 -11.68 -5.39
C ASP A 11 10.12 -12.74 -4.30
N LEU A 12 9.98 -12.36 -3.02
CA LEU A 12 10.07 -13.24 -1.86
C LEU A 12 8.70 -13.77 -1.39
N ASP A 13 7.65 -13.60 -2.19
CA ASP A 13 6.25 -13.94 -1.87
C ASP A 13 5.72 -13.20 -0.63
N ILE A 14 6.23 -12.00 -0.35
CA ILE A 14 5.78 -11.13 0.77
C ILE A 14 4.81 -10.08 0.23
N LEU A 15 3.67 -9.93 0.91
CA LEU A 15 2.70 -8.88 0.59
C LEU A 15 3.12 -7.54 1.22
N ALA A 16 3.32 -6.52 0.38
CA ALA A 16 3.59 -5.16 0.81
C ALA A 16 2.29 -4.40 1.12
N LEU A 17 2.23 -3.77 2.30
CA LEU A 17 1.15 -2.89 2.74
C LEU A 17 1.59 -1.42 2.71
N ALA A 18 0.86 -0.60 1.96
CA ALA A 18 0.97 0.85 2.05
C ALA A 18 0.03 1.37 3.14
N GLU A 19 0.57 1.96 4.20
CA GLU A 19 -0.22 2.55 5.30
C GLU A 19 -0.32 4.07 5.17
N GLY A 20 -1.39 4.64 5.74
CA GLY A 20 -1.62 6.09 5.76
C GLY A 20 -2.18 6.65 4.46
N VAL A 21 -2.86 5.84 3.64
CA VAL A 21 -3.50 6.30 2.38
C VAL A 21 -4.76 7.10 2.69
N GLU A 22 -4.81 8.38 2.35
CA GLU A 22 -5.93 9.29 2.66
C GLU A 22 -6.69 9.77 1.41
N THR A 23 -6.08 9.66 0.23
CA THR A 23 -6.65 10.10 -1.04
C THR A 23 -6.58 9.03 -2.13
N GLU A 24 -7.42 9.19 -3.16
CA GLU A 24 -7.38 8.34 -4.35
C GLU A 24 -6.04 8.44 -5.09
N GLY A 25 -5.45 9.63 -5.14
CA GLY A 25 -4.14 9.84 -5.78
C GLY A 25 -3.01 9.09 -5.09
N GLU A 26 -3.01 9.04 -3.75
CA GLU A 26 -2.06 8.24 -2.98
C GLU A 26 -2.28 6.74 -3.21
N SER A 27 -3.54 6.29 -3.21
CA SER A 27 -3.89 4.90 -3.54
C SER A 27 -3.34 4.49 -4.90
N GLN A 28 -3.54 5.32 -5.92
CA GLN A 28 -3.06 5.04 -7.28
C GLN A 28 -1.53 5.03 -7.32
N ALA A 29 -0.85 5.97 -6.65
CA ALA A 29 0.61 5.97 -6.59
C ALA A 29 1.17 4.70 -5.92
N CYS A 30 0.52 4.19 -4.87
CA CYS A 30 0.92 2.92 -4.23
C CYS A 30 0.72 1.71 -5.15
N ILE A 31 -0.38 1.67 -5.90
CA ILE A 31 -0.63 0.64 -6.92
C ILE A 31 0.45 0.69 -8.00
N ASP A 32 0.77 1.88 -8.51
CA ASP A 32 1.78 2.07 -9.57
C ASP A 32 3.19 1.68 -9.09
N LEU A 33 3.47 1.84 -7.80
CA LEU A 33 4.72 1.39 -7.16
C LEU A 33 4.77 -0.11 -6.89
N GLY A 34 3.66 -0.81 -7.06
CA GLY A 34 3.55 -2.26 -6.96
C GLY A 34 3.08 -2.79 -5.61
N PHE A 35 2.53 -1.98 -4.70
CA PHE A 35 1.97 -2.48 -3.44
C PHE A 35 0.72 -3.34 -3.70
N GLN A 36 0.56 -4.44 -2.95
CA GLN A 36 -0.63 -5.31 -3.08
C GLN A 36 -1.76 -4.89 -2.15
N LEU A 37 -1.42 -4.29 -1.01
CA LEU A 37 -2.37 -3.93 0.04
C LEU A 37 -2.27 -2.44 0.35
N GLY A 38 -3.39 -1.85 0.75
CA GLY A 38 -3.49 -0.46 1.18
C GLY A 38 -4.33 -0.34 2.46
N GLN A 39 -3.91 0.53 3.37
CA GLN A 39 -4.64 0.89 4.59
C GLN A 39 -4.57 2.41 4.80
N GLY A 40 -5.71 3.00 5.15
CA GLY A 40 -5.80 4.40 5.53
C GLY A 40 -7.22 4.92 5.40
N TYR A 41 -7.42 6.20 5.75
CA TYR A 41 -8.75 6.83 5.78
C TYR A 41 -9.45 6.87 4.43
N PHE A 42 -8.72 6.75 3.33
CA PHE A 42 -9.31 6.55 2.01
C PHE A 42 -10.14 5.26 1.93
N TYR A 43 -9.66 4.18 2.55
CA TYR A 43 -10.33 2.88 2.55
C TYR A 43 -11.29 2.69 3.73
N GLY A 44 -10.97 3.28 4.87
CA GLY A 44 -11.79 3.16 6.07
C GLY A 44 -11.15 3.81 7.29
N ARG A 45 -11.98 4.14 8.28
CA ARG A 45 -11.52 4.62 9.58
C ARG A 45 -11.57 3.49 10.61
N PRO A 46 -10.68 3.50 11.63
CA PRO A 46 -10.77 2.55 12.73
C PRO A 46 -12.17 2.57 13.36
N SER A 47 -12.72 1.38 13.60
CA SER A 47 -13.96 1.19 14.36
C SER A 47 -13.65 0.41 15.64
N PRO A 48 -14.50 0.53 16.68
CA PRO A 48 -14.42 -0.32 17.86
C PRO A 48 -14.42 -1.82 17.49
N ALA A 49 -13.77 -2.63 18.32
CA ALA A 49 -13.69 -4.08 18.19
C ALA A 49 -15.01 -4.78 18.61
#